data_AF-A0A3D1BRH9-F1
#
_entry.id   AF-A0A3D1BRH9-F1
#
_cell.length_a   1.000
_cell.length_b   1.000
_cell.length_c   1.000
_cell.angle_alpha   90.00
_cell.angle_beta   90.00
_cell.angle_gamma   90.00
#
_symmetry.space_group_name_H-M   'P 1'
#
loop_
_entity.id
_entity.type
_entity.pdbx_description
1 polymer ?
#
loop_
_entity_poly.entity_id
_entity_poly.type
_entity_poly.pdbx_seq_one_letter_code
_entity_poly.pdbx_strand_id
1 'polypeptide(L)'
;MKKIFLPLAIILSLLYYSCTGENCDQETEVYMKAAFYSAESSEPISIDSLDIYGLYIPDSSICSMATLEKVNLPLNPSASSCAFVIMNGGRSDTIEISYQSDLQFLSQACGYIFVFEIEEVLFTTNDILNVLITNKPVNQGDEENIQIFF
;
A
#
# COMPACT_ATOMS: atom_id res chain seq x y z
N MET A 1 -10.62 -49.43 -38.78
CA MET A 1 -11.08 -48.53 -37.70
C MET A 1 -10.01 -48.26 -36.62
N LYS A 2 -9.12 -49.21 -36.29
CA LYS A 2 -8.06 -49.06 -35.25
C LYS A 2 -6.95 -48.04 -35.57
N LYS A 3 -6.70 -47.70 -36.84
CA LYS A 3 -5.59 -46.81 -37.27
C LYS A 3 -5.83 -45.31 -37.01
N ILE A 4 -7.09 -44.88 -36.84
CA ILE A 4 -7.45 -43.46 -36.59
C ILE A 4 -7.41 -43.10 -35.09
N PHE A 5 -7.48 -44.09 -34.20
CA PHE A 5 -7.53 -43.90 -32.74
C PHE A 5 -6.18 -43.49 -32.14
N LEU A 6 -5.08 -43.94 -32.75
CA LEU A 6 -3.71 -43.65 -32.32
C LEU A 6 -3.34 -42.15 -32.45
N PRO A 7 -3.57 -41.47 -33.60
CA PRO A 7 -3.25 -40.05 -33.71
C PRO A 7 -4.17 -39.18 -32.83
N LEU A 8 -5.41 -39.58 -32.60
CA LEU A 8 -6.36 -38.86 -31.74
C LEU A 8 -5.92 -38.88 -30.26
N ALA A 9 -5.40 -40.02 -29.78
CA ALA A 9 -4.87 -40.15 -28.43
C ALA A 9 -3.60 -39.30 -28.20
N ILE A 10 -2.74 -39.17 -29.22
CA ILE A 10 -1.52 -38.36 -29.16
C ILE A 10 -1.87 -36.86 -29.12
N ILE A 11 -2.83 -36.41 -29.95
CA ILE A 11 -3.31 -35.01 -29.92
C ILE A 11 -3.96 -34.69 -28.56
N LEU A 12 -4.72 -35.63 -27.99
CA LEU A 12 -5.34 -35.45 -26.68
C LEU A 12 -4.29 -35.37 -25.55
N SER A 13 -3.17 -36.10 -25.65
CA SER A 13 -2.07 -36.03 -24.67
C SER A 13 -1.28 -34.71 -24.70
N LEU A 14 -1.20 -34.04 -25.86
CA LEU A 14 -0.51 -32.76 -26.00
C LEU A 14 -1.28 -31.59 -25.36
N LEU A 15 -2.60 -31.72 -25.17
CA LEU A 15 -3.43 -30.70 -24.52
C LEU A 15 -3.24 -30.65 -22.98
N TYR A 16 -2.68 -31.70 -22.36
CA TYR A 16 -2.43 -31.74 -20.92
C TYR A 16 -1.19 -30.95 -20.48
N TYR A 17 -0.29 -30.61 -21.40
CA TYR A 17 0.96 -29.88 -21.08
C TYR A 17 0.81 -28.35 -21.07
N SER A 18 -0.37 -27.81 -21.38
CA SER A 18 -0.58 -26.35 -21.48
C SER A 18 -0.78 -25.65 -20.13
N CYS A 19 -0.73 -26.36 -19.01
CA CYS A 19 -0.87 -25.78 -17.68
C CYS A 19 0.48 -25.73 -16.96
N THR A 20 1.35 -24.82 -17.40
CA THR A 20 2.46 -24.34 -16.57
C THR A 20 1.99 -23.05 -15.91
N GLY A 21 1.35 -23.16 -14.74
CA GLY A 21 1.07 -21.99 -13.92
C GLY A 21 2.39 -21.46 -13.38
N GLU A 22 2.86 -20.32 -13.88
CA GLU A 22 3.89 -19.57 -13.19
C GLU A 22 3.27 -19.00 -11.90
N ASN A 23 3.95 -19.20 -10.77
CA ASN A 23 3.52 -18.60 -9.52
C ASN A 23 3.94 -17.13 -9.48
N CYS A 24 3.12 -16.30 -8.84
CA CYS A 24 3.53 -14.92 -8.55
C CYS A 24 4.40 -14.91 -7.29
N ASP A 25 5.71 -14.71 -7.47
CA ASP A 25 6.68 -14.62 -6.37
C ASP A 25 7.02 -13.16 -6.01
N GLN A 26 6.36 -12.19 -6.64
CA GLN A 26 6.58 -10.75 -6.43
C GLN A 26 5.56 -10.18 -5.44
N GLU A 27 5.95 -9.17 -4.68
CA GLU A 27 5.00 -8.38 -3.90
C GLU A 27 4.01 -7.71 -4.84
N THR A 28 2.73 -7.70 -4.50
CA THR A 28 1.67 -7.08 -5.34
C THR A 28 0.91 -5.98 -4.60
N GLU A 29 1.12 -5.89 -3.29
CA GLU A 29 0.53 -4.87 -2.44
C GLU A 29 1.41 -3.62 -2.45
N VAL A 30 0.77 -2.47 -2.58
CA VAL A 30 1.44 -1.17 -2.59
C VAL A 30 0.77 -0.31 -1.54
N TYR A 31 1.56 0.03 -0.52
CA TYR A 31 1.16 0.89 0.59
C TYR A 31 2.05 2.13 0.63
N MET A 32 1.50 3.27 1.02
CA MET A 32 2.29 4.43 1.38
C MET A 32 2.87 4.22 2.77
N LYS A 33 4.19 4.36 2.93
CA LYS A 33 4.86 4.15 4.21
C LYS A 33 5.06 5.48 4.91
N ALA A 34 4.48 5.59 6.11
CA ALA A 34 4.63 6.75 6.98
C ALA A 34 5.40 6.36 8.23
N ALA A 35 6.39 7.16 8.62
CA ALA A 35 7.16 6.96 9.84
C ALA A 35 7.07 8.18 10.76
N PHE A 36 7.26 7.94 12.05
CA PHE A 36 7.07 8.95 13.09
C PHE A 36 8.41 9.42 13.63
N TYR A 37 8.53 10.74 13.80
CA TYR A 37 9.77 11.40 14.22
C TYR A 37 9.50 12.43 15.33
N SER A 38 10.49 12.66 16.18
CA SER A 38 10.48 13.78 17.13
C SER A 38 10.78 15.09 16.40
N ALA A 39 9.95 16.11 16.59
CA ALA A 39 10.19 17.45 16.06
C ALA A 39 11.40 18.13 16.70
N GLU A 40 11.81 17.72 17.91
CA GLU A 40 12.96 18.30 18.61
C GLU A 40 14.29 17.69 18.15
N SER A 41 14.37 16.36 18.07
CA SER A 41 15.63 15.66 17.77
C SER A 41 15.75 15.20 16.32
N SER A 42 14.64 15.19 15.55
CA SER A 42 14.57 14.58 14.22
C SER A 42 14.97 13.09 14.19
N GLU A 43 14.84 12.40 15.33
CA GLU A 43 15.06 10.96 15.44
C GLU A 43 13.73 10.18 15.31
N PRO A 44 13.74 8.95 14.77
CA PRO A 44 12.56 8.09 14.75
C PRO A 44 12.04 7.84 16.16
N ILE A 45 10.71 7.85 16.32
CA ILE A 45 10.04 7.58 17.58
C ILE A 45 8.93 6.54 17.40
N SER A 46 8.67 5.80 18.47
CA SER A 46 7.45 5.00 18.59
C SER A 46 6.36 5.85 19.24
N ILE A 47 5.18 5.89 18.64
CA ILE A 47 4.00 6.51 19.27
C ILE A 47 3.19 5.41 19.95
N ASP A 48 2.92 5.59 21.24
CA ASP A 48 2.13 4.64 22.02
C ASP A 48 0.62 4.84 21.80
N SER A 49 -0.12 3.73 21.75
CA SER A 49 -1.59 3.71 21.64
C SER A 49 -2.13 4.46 20.42
N LEU A 50 -1.49 4.25 19.28
CA LEU A 50 -1.88 4.87 18.03
C LEU A 50 -3.12 4.14 17.44
N ASP A 51 -4.14 4.92 17.11
CA ASP A 51 -5.28 4.46 16.32
C ASP A 51 -5.28 5.20 14.98
N ILE A 52 -5.35 4.45 13.87
CA ILE A 52 -5.46 5.03 12.52
C ILE A 52 -6.67 4.43 11.80
N TYR A 53 -7.47 5.30 11.21
CA TYR A 53 -8.55 4.90 10.30
C TYR A 53 -8.65 5.85 9.10
N GLY A 54 -9.10 5.30 7.96
CA GLY A 54 -9.37 6.07 6.75
C GLY A 54 -10.70 6.83 6.85
N LEU A 55 -10.73 8.11 6.47
CA LEU A 55 -11.97 8.86 6.37
C LEU A 55 -12.77 8.42 5.13
N TYR A 56 -14.10 8.51 5.26
CA TYR A 56 -15.07 8.20 4.20
C TYR A 56 -15.09 6.74 3.70
N ILE A 57 -14.43 5.83 4.43
CA ILE A 57 -14.45 4.40 4.16
C ILE A 57 -15.10 3.71 5.37
N PRO A 58 -16.19 2.95 5.20
CA PRO A 58 -16.75 2.15 6.29
C PRO A 58 -15.77 1.04 6.71
N ASP A 59 -15.66 0.79 8.02
CA ASP A 59 -14.76 -0.22 8.62
C ASP A 59 -13.27 -0.06 8.25
N SER A 60 -12.81 1.19 8.12
CA SER A 60 -11.48 1.58 7.62
C SER A 60 -10.34 1.58 8.65
N SER A 61 -10.51 0.89 9.77
CA SER A 61 -9.49 0.80 10.81
C SER A 61 -8.24 0.13 10.24
N ILE A 62 -7.12 0.86 10.24
CA ILE A 62 -5.81 0.39 9.77
C ILE A 62 -5.06 -0.26 10.91
N CYS A 63 -4.97 0.43 12.05
CA CYS A 63 -4.41 -0.11 13.28
C CYS A 63 -5.13 0.50 14.48
N SER A 64 -5.12 -0.23 15.60
CA SER A 64 -5.72 0.25 16.83
C SER A 64 -4.89 -0.16 18.05
N MET A 65 -4.71 0.78 18.97
CA MET A 65 -3.92 0.67 20.19
C MET A 65 -2.52 0.08 19.98
N ALA A 66 -1.87 0.46 18.88
CA ALA A 66 -0.56 -0.08 18.52
C ALA A 66 0.56 0.90 18.90
N THR A 67 1.68 0.36 19.37
CA THR A 67 2.95 1.12 19.48
C THR A 67 3.75 0.87 18.21
N LEU A 68 3.90 1.90 17.38
CA LEU A 68 4.50 1.77 16.05
C LEU A 68 5.49 2.91 15.80
N GLU A 69 6.61 2.60 15.14
CA GLU A 69 7.55 3.58 14.57
C GLU A 69 7.15 3.97 13.14
N LYS A 70 6.43 3.08 12.45
CA LYS A 70 5.98 3.24 11.08
C LYS A 70 4.64 2.54 10.84
N VAL A 71 3.92 2.99 9.82
CA VAL A 71 2.63 2.45 9.41
C VAL A 71 2.51 2.39 7.89
N ASN A 72 1.86 1.33 7.41
CA ASN A 72 1.49 1.17 6.01
C ASN A 72 0.07 1.71 5.81
N LEU A 73 -0.07 2.72 4.95
CA LEU A 73 -1.32 3.39 4.66
C LEU A 73 -1.83 2.98 3.27
N PRO A 74 -2.98 2.30 3.17
CA PRO A 74 -3.58 1.92 1.89
C PRO A 74 -4.16 3.13 1.18
N LEU A 75 -3.72 3.37 -0.06
CA LEU A 75 -4.31 4.38 -0.93
C LEU A 75 -5.42 3.77 -1.78
N ASN A 76 -6.43 4.58 -2.11
CA ASN A 76 -7.53 4.14 -2.95
C ASN A 76 -7.22 4.42 -4.43
N PRO A 77 -7.09 3.39 -5.30
CA PRO A 77 -6.75 3.57 -6.72
C PRO A 77 -7.84 4.24 -7.57
N SER A 78 -9.06 4.37 -7.05
CA SER A 78 -10.17 5.04 -7.72
C SER A 78 -10.39 6.47 -7.26
N ALA A 79 -9.54 6.98 -6.35
CA ALA A 79 -9.62 8.34 -5.82
C ALA A 79 -8.34 9.13 -6.13
N SER A 80 -8.47 10.45 -6.15
CA SER A 80 -7.33 11.38 -6.27
C SER A 80 -6.82 11.87 -4.91
N SER A 81 -7.54 11.57 -3.84
CA SER A 81 -7.11 11.85 -2.48
C SER A 81 -7.71 10.87 -1.48
N CYS A 82 -7.06 10.74 -0.33
CA CYS A 82 -7.58 10.04 0.83
C CYS A 82 -7.13 10.74 2.10
N ALA A 83 -7.85 10.54 3.20
CA ALA A 83 -7.47 11.10 4.48
C ALA A 83 -7.46 10.04 5.57
N PHE A 84 -6.54 10.20 6.52
CA PHE A 84 -6.37 9.32 7.68
C PHE A 84 -6.43 10.14 8.95
N VAL A 85 -7.17 9.66 9.94
CA VAL A 85 -7.13 10.22 11.28
C VAL A 85 -6.13 9.43 12.10
N ILE A 86 -5.20 10.14 12.74
CA ILE A 86 -4.19 9.59 13.64
C ILE A 86 -4.55 10.08 15.05
N MET A 87 -4.82 9.14 15.96
CA MET A 87 -5.09 9.46 17.36
C MET A 87 -3.92 9.05 18.24
N ASN A 88 -3.46 9.98 19.08
CA ASN A 88 -2.40 9.79 20.06
C ASN A 88 -2.89 10.29 21.42
N GLY A 89 -3.03 9.38 22.41
CA GLY A 89 -3.34 9.77 23.79
C GLY A 89 -4.60 10.62 23.99
N GLY A 90 -5.58 10.53 23.08
CA GLY A 90 -6.84 11.28 23.12
C GLY A 90 -6.85 12.60 22.34
N ARG A 91 -5.76 12.95 21.65
CA ARG A 91 -5.71 14.00 20.64
C ARG A 91 -5.71 13.37 19.26
N SER A 92 -6.30 14.05 18.29
CA SER A 92 -6.48 13.53 16.95
C SER A 92 -6.01 14.55 15.92
N ASP A 93 -5.20 14.10 14.98
CA ASP A 93 -4.91 14.85 13.77
C ASP A 93 -5.40 14.11 12.53
N THR A 94 -5.71 14.86 11.50
CA THR A 94 -6.05 14.32 10.18
C THR A 94 -4.95 14.66 9.21
N ILE A 95 -4.49 13.68 8.45
CA ILE A 95 -3.62 13.87 7.28
C ILE A 95 -4.46 13.59 6.03
N GLU A 96 -4.47 14.52 5.09
CA GLU A 96 -5.06 14.35 3.75
C GLU A 96 -3.94 14.29 2.72
N ILE A 97 -3.97 13.27 1.87
CA ILE A 97 -2.97 13.03 0.83
C ILE A 97 -3.65 13.10 -0.52
N SER A 98 -3.11 13.95 -1.40
CA SER A 98 -3.46 14.02 -2.83
C SER A 98 -2.42 13.28 -3.65
N TYR A 99 -2.86 12.47 -4.59
CA TYR A 99 -1.98 11.60 -5.37
C TYR A 99 -2.56 11.23 -6.74
N GLN A 100 -1.67 10.83 -7.64
CA GLN A 100 -2.02 10.17 -8.91
C GLN A 100 -1.93 8.66 -8.75
N SER A 101 -2.76 7.93 -9.50
CA SER A 101 -2.80 6.46 -9.51
C SER A 101 -2.53 5.96 -10.91
N ASP A 102 -1.54 5.07 -11.06
CA ASP A 102 -1.16 4.46 -12.33
C ASP A 102 -1.21 2.94 -12.27
N LEU A 103 -1.76 2.33 -13.32
CA LEU A 103 -1.82 0.89 -13.46
C LEU A 103 -0.54 0.39 -14.16
N GLN A 104 0.25 -0.43 -13.46
CA GLN A 104 1.50 -0.99 -13.98
C GLN A 104 1.40 -2.50 -14.15
N PHE A 105 1.89 -3.00 -15.30
CA PHE A 105 2.02 -4.43 -15.54
C PHE A 105 3.25 -4.98 -14.81
N LEU A 106 3.05 -5.97 -13.95
CA LEU A 106 4.13 -6.58 -13.18
C LEU A 106 4.71 -7.80 -13.91
N SER A 107 3.87 -8.79 -14.21
CA SER A 107 4.26 -9.99 -14.97
C SER A 107 3.03 -10.77 -15.43
N GLN A 108 3.23 -11.77 -16.29
CA GLN A 108 2.13 -12.65 -16.70
C GLN A 108 1.54 -13.42 -15.52
N ALA A 109 2.37 -13.82 -14.55
CA ALA A 109 1.95 -14.54 -13.35
C ALA A 109 1.24 -13.64 -12.32
N CYS A 110 1.70 -12.39 -12.17
CA CYS A 110 1.21 -11.46 -11.14
C CYS A 110 0.17 -10.46 -11.63
N GLY A 111 0.03 -10.26 -12.95
CA GLY A 111 -0.91 -9.32 -13.53
C GLY A 111 -0.47 -7.87 -13.39
N TYR A 112 -1.42 -7.02 -13.01
CA TYR A 112 -1.23 -5.57 -12.87
C TYR A 112 -1.38 -5.12 -11.42
N ILE A 113 -0.65 -4.09 -11.05
CA ILE A 113 -0.73 -3.41 -9.75
C ILE A 113 -1.05 -1.94 -9.94
N PHE A 114 -1.55 -1.29 -8.90
CA PHE A 114 -1.58 0.16 -8.83
C PHE A 114 -0.34 0.66 -8.11
N VAL A 115 0.33 1.66 -8.71
CA VAL A 115 1.33 2.49 -8.04
C VAL A 115 0.80 3.90 -7.93
N PHE A 116 1.40 4.70 -7.05
CA PHE A 116 0.92 6.05 -6.79
C PHE A 116 2.06 7.05 -6.82
N GLU A 117 1.74 8.31 -7.09
CA GLU A 117 2.68 9.43 -6.95
C GLU A 117 2.05 10.51 -6.08
N ILE A 118 2.70 10.83 -4.96
CA ILE A 118 2.23 11.83 -4.00
C ILE A 118 2.43 13.23 -4.58
N GLU A 119 1.35 14.00 -4.62
CA GLU A 119 1.35 15.39 -5.07
C GLU A 119 1.47 16.35 -3.89
N GLU A 120 0.63 16.16 -2.87
CA GLU A 120 0.50 17.05 -1.73
C GLU A 120 0.07 16.29 -0.47
N VAL A 121 0.49 16.80 0.68
CA VAL A 121 0.04 16.33 1.99
C VAL A 121 -0.39 17.54 2.83
N LEU A 122 -1.64 17.53 3.29
CA LEU A 122 -2.21 18.50 4.21
C LEU A 122 -2.45 17.84 5.56
N PHE A 123 -2.35 18.61 6.64
CA PHE A 123 -2.54 18.08 8.00
C PHE A 123 -3.09 19.11 8.96
N THR A 124 -3.75 18.64 10.01
CA THR A 124 -4.10 19.46 11.18
C THR A 124 -2.94 19.46 12.18
N THR A 125 -2.90 20.49 13.05
CA THR A 125 -1.78 20.72 13.97
C THR A 125 -2.21 20.70 15.44
N ASN A 126 -2.88 19.63 15.87
CA ASN A 126 -3.25 19.44 17.27
C ASN A 126 -2.09 18.85 18.08
N ASP A 127 -1.46 17.80 17.54
CA ASP A 127 -0.22 17.16 18.00
C ASP A 127 0.83 17.08 16.88
N ILE A 128 0.42 16.84 15.63
CA ILE A 128 1.34 16.87 14.50
C ILE A 128 1.87 18.30 14.30
N LEU A 129 3.20 18.44 14.28
CA LEU A 129 3.85 19.73 14.06
C LEU A 129 4.27 19.93 12.61
N ASN A 130 4.65 18.85 11.92
CA ASN A 130 5.06 18.91 10.52
C ASN A 130 4.90 17.56 9.82
N VAL A 131 4.76 17.59 8.49
CA VAL A 131 4.82 16.39 7.64
C VAL A 131 5.73 16.66 6.45
N LEU A 132 6.70 15.79 6.22
CA LEU A 132 7.62 15.87 5.09
C LEU A 132 7.37 14.73 4.11
N ILE A 133 7.38 15.04 2.82
CA ILE A 133 7.39 14.03 1.75
C ILE A 133 8.85 13.70 1.44
N THR A 134 9.28 12.50 1.83
CA THR A 134 10.65 12.00 1.58
C THR A 134 10.77 11.34 0.21
N ASN A 135 9.71 10.66 -0.23
CA ASN A 135 9.67 9.96 -1.50
C ASN A 135 8.27 10.00 -2.12
N LYS A 136 8.13 10.66 -3.27
CA LYS A 136 6.84 10.82 -3.95
C LYS A 136 6.29 9.53 -4.56
N PRO A 137 7.09 8.71 -5.27
CA PRO A 137 6.60 7.45 -5.81
C PRO A 137 6.32 6.45 -4.69
N VAL A 138 5.09 5.92 -4.68
CA VAL A 138 4.65 4.85 -3.79
C VAL A 138 4.60 3.57 -4.62
N ASN A 139 5.61 2.72 -4.42
CA ASN A 139 5.78 1.45 -5.11
C ASN A 139 5.81 0.29 -4.10
N GLN A 140 6.02 -0.92 -4.61
CA GLN A 140 6.35 -2.12 -3.82
C GLN A 140 7.65 -1.90 -3.01
N GLY A 141 7.82 -2.65 -1.91
CA GLY A 141 8.99 -2.58 -1.04
C GLY A 141 8.84 -1.63 0.16
N ASP A 142 9.95 -1.37 0.84
CA ASP A 142 9.99 -0.76 2.19
C ASP A 142 10.39 0.73 2.21
N GLU A 143 10.39 1.42 1.07
CA GLU A 143 10.80 2.82 1.01
C GLU A 143 9.81 3.74 1.73
N GLU A 144 10.33 4.54 2.67
CA GLU A 144 9.54 5.54 3.39
C GLU A 144 9.11 6.68 2.45
N ASN A 145 7.82 7.01 2.48
CA ASN A 145 7.23 8.04 1.63
C ASN A 145 7.03 9.36 2.36
N ILE A 146 6.60 9.30 3.61
CA ILE A 146 6.35 10.48 4.43
C ILE A 146 6.90 10.32 5.86
N GLN A 147 7.34 11.44 6.42
CA GLN A 147 7.74 11.57 7.82
C GLN A 147 6.76 12.49 8.53
N ILE A 148 6.21 12.02 9.65
CA ILE A 148 5.27 12.77 10.47
C ILE A 148 5.97 13.13 11.78
N PHE A 149 6.06 14.43 12.07
CA PHE A 149 6.75 14.97 13.23
C PHE A 149 5.74 15.35 14.32
N PHE A 150 5.99 14.83 15.52
CA PHE A 150 5.27 15.15 16.76
C PHE A 150 6.14 16.01 17.67
#